data_AF-A0A5S9MKM0-F1
#
_entry.id   AF-A0A5S9MKM0-F1
#
_cell.length_a   1.000
_cell.length_b   1.000
_cell.length_c   1.000
_cell.angle_alpha   90.00
_cell.angle_beta   90.00
_cell.angle_gamma   90.00
#
_symmetry.space_group_name_H-M   'P 1'
#
loop_
_entity.id
_entity.type
_entity.pdbx_description
1 polymer ?
#
loop_
_entity_poly.entity_id
_entity_poly.type
_entity_poly.pdbx_seq_one_letter_code
_entity_poly.pdbx_strand_id
1 'polypeptide(L)'
;MSPDELAITMKNSIIGIPFPPLIEAMLMEITIELIREAGVRLPKPIGQTIGIVGGLVIGDAVVQAGLISNVLVIVVAVTAVASFVLPSFEMTSTIRMLRFPLMFMASMFGFIGISFGLAIILMNLCRLESLGVPYLSPVAPFNWQDLKDTVIRLPMWMYKNRPVYLNPQKKKQIEQLRGWTKKNEKKKYLHLKLFFFIIQSQIGVGILALPIC
;
A
#
# COMPACT_ATOMS: atom_id res chain seq x y z
N MET A 1 -8.44 -32.96 -21.31
CA MET A 1 -8.23 -32.86 -19.85
C MET A 1 -9.44 -32.25 -19.21
N SER A 2 -10.26 -33.11 -18.61
CA SER A 2 -11.31 -32.69 -17.71
C SER A 2 -10.71 -32.39 -16.31
N PRO A 3 -11.36 -31.56 -15.48
CA PRO A 3 -10.79 -31.07 -14.21
C PRO A 3 -10.34 -32.16 -13.22
N ASP A 4 -10.94 -33.34 -13.32
CA ASP A 4 -10.64 -34.55 -12.56
C ASP A 4 -9.25 -35.13 -12.89
N GLU A 5 -8.86 -35.16 -14.16
CA GLU A 5 -7.53 -35.66 -14.56
C GLU A 5 -6.41 -34.78 -13.98
N LEU A 6 -6.59 -33.46 -13.99
CA LEU A 6 -5.64 -32.50 -13.41
C LEU A 6 -5.48 -32.72 -11.90
N ALA A 7 -6.59 -32.92 -11.19
CA ALA A 7 -6.57 -33.18 -9.75
C ALA A 7 -5.81 -34.48 -9.41
N ILE A 8 -5.99 -35.53 -10.22
CA ILE A 8 -5.29 -36.80 -10.05
C ILE A 8 -3.79 -36.63 -10.32
N THR A 9 -3.41 -35.92 -11.39
CA THR A 9 -1.98 -35.64 -11.68
C THR A 9 -1.32 -34.82 -10.56
N MET A 10 -2.02 -33.83 -10.00
CA MET A 10 -1.49 -33.03 -8.88
C MET A 10 -1.32 -33.87 -7.61
N LYS A 11 -2.29 -34.73 -7.28
CA LYS A 11 -2.20 -35.63 -6.13
C LYS A 11 -1.02 -36.60 -6.28
N ASN A 12 -0.84 -37.19 -7.47
CA ASN A 12 0.27 -38.08 -7.75
C ASN A 12 1.63 -37.38 -7.66
N SER A 13 1.68 -36.08 -7.95
CA SER A 13 2.90 -35.26 -7.81
C SER A 13 3.32 -35.02 -6.36
N ILE A 14 2.46 -35.31 -5.37
CA ILE A 14 2.75 -35.15 -3.93
C ILE A 14 3.04 -36.51 -3.27
N ILE A 15 2.44 -37.60 -3.76
CA ILE A 15 2.57 -38.95 -3.17
C ILE A 15 4.00 -39.51 -3.30
N GLY A 16 4.78 -39.04 -4.28
CA GLY A 16 6.13 -39.56 -4.56
C GLY A 16 7.27 -38.91 -3.78
N ILE A 17 7.01 -37.96 -2.88
CA ILE A 17 8.04 -37.12 -2.26
C ILE A 17 8.16 -37.45 -0.76
N PRO A 18 9.39 -37.61 -0.23
CA PRO A 18 9.59 -38.06 1.15
C PRO A 18 9.35 -36.98 2.21
N PHE A 19 9.33 -35.70 1.83
CA PHE A 19 9.21 -34.58 2.76
C PHE A 19 7.78 -34.04 2.86
N PRO A 20 7.35 -33.56 4.04
CA PRO A 20 6.10 -32.84 4.16
C PRO A 20 6.21 -31.45 3.48
N PRO A 21 5.08 -30.88 3.00
CA PRO A 21 5.06 -29.60 2.29
C PRO A 21 5.72 -28.42 3.04
N LEU A 22 5.67 -28.44 4.39
CA LEU A 22 6.37 -27.44 5.21
C LEU A 22 7.89 -27.47 4.97
N ILE A 23 8.50 -28.66 5.02
CA ILE A 23 9.95 -28.81 4.89
C ILE A 23 10.38 -28.54 3.44
N GLU A 24 9.60 -28.99 2.45
CA GLU A 24 9.83 -28.67 1.04
C GLU A 24 9.88 -27.15 0.80
N ALA A 25 8.86 -26.42 1.29
CA ALA A 25 8.77 -24.97 1.14
C ALA A 25 9.89 -24.23 1.87
N MET A 26 10.21 -24.64 3.11
CA MET A 26 11.30 -24.04 3.88
C MET A 26 12.66 -24.20 3.19
N LEU A 27 12.97 -25.38 2.66
CA LEU A 27 14.23 -25.63 1.97
C LEU A 27 14.37 -24.74 0.73
N MET A 28 13.30 -24.59 -0.06
CA MET A 28 13.32 -23.71 -1.23
C MET A 28 13.33 -22.22 -0.88
N GLU A 29 12.60 -21.78 0.14
CA GLU A 29 12.64 -20.39 0.57
C GLU A 29 14.05 -20.00 1.06
N ILE A 30 14.68 -20.85 1.88
CA ILE A 30 16.07 -20.65 2.34
C ILE A 30 17.02 -20.62 1.15
N THR A 31 16.89 -21.55 0.20
CA THR A 31 17.74 -21.59 -0.99
C THR A 31 17.67 -20.29 -1.80
N ILE A 32 16.46 -19.77 -2.02
CA ILE A 32 16.24 -18.52 -2.74
C ILE A 32 16.81 -17.32 -1.96
N GLU A 33 16.67 -17.31 -0.64
CA GLU A 33 17.26 -16.27 0.20
C GLU A 33 18.79 -16.26 0.13
N LEU A 34 19.42 -17.44 0.20
CA LEU A 34 20.87 -17.59 0.06
C LEU A 34 21.37 -17.10 -1.30
N ILE A 35 20.72 -17.52 -2.39
CA ILE A 35 21.04 -17.08 -3.75
C ILE A 35 20.91 -15.56 -3.86
N ARG A 36 19.84 -14.99 -3.30
CA ARG A 36 19.56 -13.56 -3.38
C ARG A 36 20.53 -12.72 -2.55
N GLU A 37 20.89 -13.17 -1.36
CA GLU A 37 21.85 -12.48 -0.49
C GLU A 37 23.27 -12.54 -1.08
N ALA A 38 23.64 -13.69 -1.67
CA ALA A 38 24.87 -13.81 -2.44
C ALA A 38 24.89 -12.88 -3.65
N GLY A 39 23.77 -12.81 -4.39
CA GLY A 39 23.63 -11.98 -5.58
C GLY A 39 23.74 -10.48 -5.31
N VAL A 40 23.26 -10.00 -4.15
CA VAL A 40 23.37 -8.60 -3.75
C VAL A 40 24.79 -8.23 -3.28
N ARG A 41 25.53 -9.18 -2.70
CA ARG A 41 26.89 -8.94 -2.17
C ARG A 41 27.99 -8.99 -3.23
N LEU A 42 27.72 -9.63 -4.36
CA LEU A 42 28.68 -9.83 -5.43
C LEU A 42 28.54 -8.78 -6.54
N PRO A 43 29.62 -8.48 -7.29
CA PRO A 43 29.53 -7.56 -8.42
C PRO A 43 28.59 -8.09 -9.50
N LYS A 44 27.91 -7.17 -10.22
CA LYS A 44 26.80 -7.47 -11.14
C LYS A 44 27.01 -8.69 -12.06
N PRO A 45 28.19 -8.89 -12.71
CA PRO A 45 28.40 -10.04 -13.59
C PRO A 45 28.37 -11.40 -12.87
N ILE A 46 28.84 -11.44 -11.62
CA ILE A 46 28.87 -12.66 -10.80
C ILE A 46 27.50 -12.92 -10.18
N GLY A 47 26.82 -11.87 -9.72
CA GLY A 47 25.46 -11.96 -9.18
C GLY A 47 24.45 -12.50 -10.20
N GLN A 48 24.55 -12.08 -11.47
CA GLN A 48 23.72 -12.60 -12.55
C GLN A 48 23.97 -14.09 -12.81
N THR A 49 25.23 -14.52 -12.83
CA THR A 49 25.60 -15.93 -13.01
C THR A 49 25.03 -16.81 -11.90
N ILE A 50 25.15 -16.38 -10.65
CA ILE A 50 24.59 -17.11 -9.49
C ILE A 50 23.05 -17.17 -9.55
N GLY A 51 22.39 -16.12 -10.03
CA GLY A 51 20.95 -16.13 -10.25
C GLY A 51 20.51 -17.16 -11.30
N ILE A 52 21.25 -17.26 -12.42
CA ILE A 52 20.94 -18.23 -13.50
C ILE A 52 21.21 -19.67 -13.03
N VAL A 53 22.40 -19.91 -12.47
CA VAL A 53 22.78 -21.25 -11.97
C VAL A 53 21.86 -21.66 -10.81
N GLY A 54 21.61 -20.76 -9.87
CA GLY A 54 20.77 -21.02 -8.71
C GLY A 54 19.30 -21.24 -9.08
N GLY A 55 18.76 -20.52 -10.06
CA GLY A 55 17.37 -20.67 -10.47
C GLY A 55 17.12 -21.91 -11.33
N LEU A 56 17.96 -22.14 -12.35
CA LEU A 56 17.75 -23.20 -13.33
C LEU A 56 18.39 -24.53 -12.88
N VAL A 57 19.68 -24.52 -12.51
CA VAL A 57 20.42 -25.75 -12.24
C VAL A 57 19.99 -26.37 -10.91
N ILE A 58 19.86 -25.57 -9.86
CA ILE A 58 19.40 -26.09 -8.56
C ILE A 58 17.91 -26.47 -8.64
N GLY A 59 17.08 -25.64 -9.30
CA GLY A 59 15.66 -25.94 -9.49
C GLY A 59 15.42 -27.27 -10.21
N ASP A 60 16.12 -27.51 -11.31
CA ASP A 60 16.03 -28.75 -12.09
C ASP A 60 16.58 -29.95 -11.31
N ALA A 61 17.74 -29.80 -10.66
CA ALA A 61 18.35 -30.88 -9.87
C ALA A 61 17.44 -31.33 -8.71
N VAL A 62 16.78 -30.41 -8.03
CA VAL A 62 15.91 -30.70 -6.88
C VAL A 62 14.62 -31.41 -7.31
N VAL A 63 14.07 -31.04 -8.47
CA VAL A 63 12.93 -31.73 -9.08
C VAL A 63 13.31 -33.14 -9.54
N GLN A 64 14.43 -33.29 -10.25
CA GLN A 64 14.89 -34.60 -10.74
C GLN A 64 15.26 -35.56 -9.61
N ALA A 65 15.81 -35.04 -8.51
CA ALA A 65 16.11 -35.82 -7.31
C ALA A 65 14.84 -36.23 -6.53
N GLY A 66 13.65 -35.77 -6.93
CA GLY A 66 12.39 -36.09 -6.26
C GLY A 66 12.29 -35.53 -4.84
N LEU A 67 13.07 -34.50 -4.51
CA LEU A 67 13.09 -33.90 -3.18
C LEU A 67 11.92 -32.93 -2.98
N ILE A 68 11.39 -32.35 -4.07
CA ILE A 68 10.33 -31.31 -4.06
C ILE A 68 9.36 -31.52 -5.22
N SER A 69 8.08 -31.22 -4.98
CA SER A 69 7.04 -31.33 -6.03
C SER A 69 7.13 -30.23 -7.08
N ASN A 70 6.84 -30.60 -8.33
CA ASN A 70 6.74 -29.65 -9.45
C ASN A 70 5.76 -28.51 -9.17
N VAL A 71 4.63 -28.83 -8.53
CA VAL A 71 3.59 -27.85 -8.18
C VAL A 71 4.13 -26.83 -7.17
N LEU A 72 4.87 -27.29 -6.15
CA LEU A 72 5.45 -26.41 -5.14
C LEU A 72 6.55 -25.52 -5.71
N VAL A 73 7.39 -26.04 -6.62
CA VAL A 73 8.40 -25.22 -7.33
C VAL A 73 7.75 -24.07 -8.10
N ILE A 74 6.63 -24.32 -8.79
CA ILE A 74 5.90 -23.28 -9.52
C ILE A 74 5.37 -22.21 -8.55
N VAL A 75 4.75 -22.63 -7.44
CA VAL A 75 4.21 -21.69 -6.44
C VAL A 75 5.32 -20.81 -5.85
N VAL A 76 6.46 -21.41 -5.50
CA VAL A 76 7.62 -20.71 -4.95
C VAL A 76 8.27 -19.77 -5.98
N ALA A 77 8.35 -20.18 -7.25
CA ALA A 77 8.88 -19.33 -8.31
C ALA A 77 8.00 -18.07 -8.51
N VAL A 78 6.68 -18.22 -8.50
CA VAL A 78 5.74 -17.08 -8.62
C VAL A 78 5.88 -16.14 -7.42
N THR A 79 5.95 -16.66 -6.19
CA THR A 79 6.12 -15.82 -4.99
C THR A 79 7.49 -15.13 -4.94
N ALA A 80 8.54 -15.77 -5.46
CA ALA A 80 9.87 -15.17 -5.59
C ALA A 80 9.88 -14.02 -6.61
N VAL A 81 9.25 -14.20 -7.77
CA VAL A 81 9.13 -13.13 -8.79
C VAL A 81 8.28 -11.97 -8.25
N ALA A 82 7.18 -12.26 -7.56
CA ALA A 82 6.33 -11.25 -6.94
C ALA A 82 7.08 -10.38 -5.91
N SER A 83 8.09 -10.93 -5.24
CA SER A 83 8.92 -10.17 -4.32
C SER A 83 9.76 -9.05 -4.97
N PHE A 84 9.95 -9.05 -6.30
CA PHE A 84 10.65 -7.96 -7.01
C PHE A 84 9.76 -6.75 -7.32
N VAL A 85 8.44 -6.85 -7.13
CA VAL A 85 7.51 -5.71 -7.28
C VAL A 85 7.75 -4.65 -6.18
N LEU A 86 8.34 -5.07 -5.05
CA LEU A 86 8.64 -4.19 -3.92
C LEU A 86 9.89 -3.34 -4.24
N PRO A 87 9.77 -2.00 -4.33
CA PRO A 87 10.88 -1.14 -4.74
C PRO A 87 11.95 -0.95 -3.64
N SER A 88 11.62 -1.22 -2.38
CA SER A 88 12.52 -1.04 -1.24
C SER A 88 13.09 -2.38 -0.75
N PHE A 89 14.42 -2.42 -0.60
CA PHE A 89 15.13 -3.62 -0.14
C PHE A 89 14.73 -4.02 1.27
N GLU A 90 14.70 -3.06 2.19
CA GLU A 90 14.30 -3.27 3.60
C GLU A 90 12.92 -3.91 3.72
N MET A 91 11.93 -3.36 3.00
CA MET A 91 10.56 -3.88 3.01
C MET A 91 10.49 -5.30 2.44
N THR A 92 11.31 -5.60 1.43
CA THR A 92 11.37 -6.96 0.89
C THR A 92 12.00 -7.94 1.87
N SER A 93 13.04 -7.54 2.60
CA SER A 93 13.65 -8.35 3.65
C SER A 93 12.69 -8.61 4.81
N THR A 94 11.91 -7.60 5.23
CA THR A 94 10.89 -7.75 6.26
C THR A 94 9.80 -8.74 5.84
N ILE A 95 9.25 -8.60 4.63
CA ILE A 95 8.19 -9.51 4.14
C ILE A 95 8.69 -10.94 4.03
N ARG A 96 9.95 -11.15 3.65
CA ARG A 96 10.60 -12.46 3.62
C ARG A 96 10.70 -13.09 5.01
N MET A 97 11.24 -12.36 5.99
CA MET A 97 11.28 -12.85 7.38
C MET A 97 9.89 -13.17 7.94
N LEU A 98 8.85 -12.44 7.52
CA LEU A 98 7.49 -12.65 7.94
C LEU A 98 6.84 -13.93 7.36
N ARG A 99 7.38 -14.46 6.25
CA ARG A 99 6.89 -15.71 5.64
C ARG A 99 7.18 -16.92 6.52
N PHE A 100 8.34 -17.00 7.18
CA PHE A 100 8.67 -18.14 8.04
C PHE A 100 7.64 -18.34 9.16
N PRO A 101 7.30 -17.34 10.01
CA PRO A 101 6.24 -17.49 11.00
C PRO A 101 4.87 -17.86 10.40
N LEU A 102 4.48 -17.24 9.28
CA LEU A 102 3.22 -17.56 8.62
C LEU A 102 3.17 -19.00 8.13
N MET A 103 4.28 -19.53 7.61
CA MET A 103 4.40 -20.91 7.15
C MET A 103 4.29 -21.91 8.30
N PHE A 104 4.93 -21.62 9.44
CA PHE A 104 4.77 -22.42 10.66
C PHE A 104 3.32 -22.43 11.16
N MET A 105 2.67 -21.26 11.23
CA MET A 105 1.27 -21.17 11.63
C MET A 105 0.34 -21.90 10.65
N ALA A 106 0.63 -21.83 9.34
CA ALA A 106 -0.09 -22.57 8.31
C ALA A 106 0.07 -24.08 8.45
N SER A 107 1.27 -24.57 8.80
CA SER A 107 1.48 -26.01 8.99
C SER A 107 0.81 -26.56 10.25
N MET A 108 0.68 -25.75 11.31
CA MET A 108 0.05 -26.19 12.56
C MET A 108 -1.48 -26.13 12.50
N PHE A 109 -2.05 -25.06 11.92
CA PHE A 109 -3.49 -24.77 11.98
C PHE A 109 -4.15 -24.65 10.59
N GLY A 110 -3.41 -24.93 9.51
CA GLY A 110 -3.91 -24.81 8.14
C GLY A 110 -4.31 -23.37 7.79
N PHE A 111 -5.44 -23.24 7.10
CA PHE A 111 -5.99 -21.95 6.66
C PHE A 111 -6.34 -21.00 7.84
N ILE A 112 -6.76 -21.56 8.98
CA ILE A 112 -7.09 -20.78 10.18
C ILE A 112 -5.81 -20.11 10.72
N GLY A 113 -4.68 -20.81 10.69
CA GLY A 113 -3.38 -20.28 11.10
C GLY A 113 -2.93 -19.10 10.24
N ILE A 114 -3.09 -19.22 8.90
CA ILE A 114 -2.80 -18.13 7.96
C ILE A 114 -3.68 -16.91 8.27
N SER A 115 -4.98 -17.13 8.44
CA SER A 115 -5.93 -16.04 8.70
C SER A 115 -5.59 -15.29 10.00
N PHE A 116 -5.24 -16.03 11.06
CA PHE A 116 -4.85 -15.44 12.34
C PHE A 116 -3.49 -14.73 12.27
N GLY A 117 -2.51 -15.32 11.60
CA GLY A 117 -1.20 -14.70 11.37
C GLY A 117 -1.31 -13.38 10.59
N LEU A 118 -2.13 -13.37 9.52
CA LEU A 118 -2.43 -12.15 8.78
C LEU A 118 -3.13 -11.09 9.64
N ALA A 119 -4.07 -11.49 10.51
CA ALA A 119 -4.73 -10.57 11.43
C ALA A 119 -3.74 -9.91 12.41
N ILE A 120 -2.80 -10.67 12.98
CA ILE A 120 -1.74 -10.15 13.87
C ILE A 120 -0.88 -9.12 13.14
N ILE A 121 -0.48 -9.44 11.90
CA ILE A 121 0.33 -8.53 11.08
C ILE A 121 -0.44 -7.23 10.82
N LEU A 122 -1.71 -7.32 10.41
CA LEU A 122 -2.56 -6.14 10.18
C LEU A 122 -2.72 -5.29 11.45
N MET A 123 -2.95 -5.91 12.60
CA MET A 123 -3.02 -5.20 13.88
C MET A 123 -1.73 -4.47 14.21
N ASN A 124 -0.56 -5.07 13.91
CA ASN A 124 0.73 -4.43 14.09
C ASN A 124 0.89 -3.22 13.16
N LEU A 125 0.52 -3.35 11.88
CA LEU A 125 0.57 -2.26 10.90
C LEU A 125 -0.34 -1.09 11.28
N CYS A 126 -1.53 -1.35 11.84
CA CYS A 126 -2.43 -0.29 12.32
C CYS A 126 -1.86 0.48 13.51
N ARG A 127 -0.99 -0.14 14.32
CA ARG A 127 -0.37 0.50 15.49
C ARG A 127 0.90 1.28 15.16
N LEU A 128 1.51 1.02 14.00
CA LEU A 128 2.72 1.71 13.57
C LEU A 128 2.39 3.12 13.10
N GLU A 129 3.07 4.11 13.66
CA GLU A 129 3.01 5.50 13.25
C GLU A 129 4.37 5.94 12.69
N SER A 130 4.35 6.66 11.58
CA SER A 130 5.53 7.26 10.96
C SER A 130 5.36 8.78 11.00
N LEU A 131 6.21 9.46 11.78
CA LEU A 131 6.17 10.92 11.95
C LEU A 131 4.77 11.45 12.36
N GLY A 132 4.09 10.73 13.25
CA GLY A 132 2.75 11.08 13.74
C GLY A 132 1.60 10.77 12.78
N VAL A 133 1.87 10.06 11.67
CA VAL A 133 0.85 9.60 10.72
C VAL A 133 0.77 8.06 10.76
N PRO A 134 -0.43 7.46 10.86
CA PRO A 134 -0.59 6.01 10.81
C PRO A 134 -0.01 5.41 9.51
N TYR A 135 0.73 4.30 9.63
CA TYR A 135 1.39 3.65 8.48
C TYR A 135 0.41 3.20 7.39
N LEU A 136 -0.81 2.83 7.78
CA LEU A 136 -1.89 2.40 6.87
C LEU A 136 -2.75 3.56 6.33
N SER A 137 -2.38 4.82 6.55
CA SER A 137 -3.07 5.95 5.95
C SER A 137 -2.94 5.91 4.42
N PRO A 138 -4.01 6.09 3.61
CA PRO A 138 -5.38 6.55 3.94
C PRO A 138 -6.43 5.42 4.06
N VAL A 139 -6.00 4.16 4.19
CA VAL A 139 -6.89 3.00 4.40
C VAL A 139 -7.39 2.96 5.85
N ALA A 140 -6.50 3.24 6.79
CA ALA A 140 -6.79 3.43 8.20
C ALA A 140 -5.97 4.61 8.74
N PRO A 141 -6.57 5.77 9.07
CA PRO A 141 -8.00 6.09 9.05
C PRO A 141 -8.57 6.22 7.63
N PHE A 142 -9.78 5.70 7.41
CA PHE A 142 -10.39 5.61 6.09
C PHE A 142 -10.80 6.99 5.54
N ASN A 143 -10.11 7.45 4.49
CA ASN A 143 -10.39 8.72 3.82
C ASN A 143 -10.57 8.53 2.31
N TRP A 144 -11.82 8.64 1.82
CA TRP A 144 -12.14 8.39 0.40
C TRP A 144 -11.47 9.38 -0.59
N GLN A 145 -11.18 10.60 -0.14
CA GLN A 145 -10.52 11.62 -0.98
C GLN A 145 -9.05 11.25 -1.22
N ASP A 146 -8.31 10.97 -0.15
CA ASP A 146 -6.89 10.61 -0.21
C ASP A 146 -6.67 9.21 -0.81
N LEU A 147 -7.65 8.29 -0.68
CA LEU A 147 -7.58 6.95 -1.27
C LEU A 147 -7.57 6.99 -2.81
N LYS A 148 -8.39 7.86 -3.42
CA LYS A 148 -8.40 8.05 -4.88
C LYS A 148 -7.04 8.55 -5.39
N ASP A 149 -6.45 9.49 -4.66
CA ASP A 149 -5.15 10.08 -4.99
C ASP A 149 -4.00 9.06 -4.81
N THR A 150 -4.19 8.04 -3.97
CA THR A 150 -3.22 6.95 -3.73
C THR A 150 -3.31 5.85 -4.80
N VAL A 151 -4.52 5.44 -5.19
CA VAL A 151 -4.73 4.39 -6.20
C VAL A 151 -4.39 4.90 -7.60
N ILE A 152 -4.79 6.14 -7.91
CA ILE A 152 -4.52 6.78 -9.20
C ILE A 152 -3.61 7.98 -8.95
N ARG A 153 -2.32 7.78 -9.15
CA ARG A 153 -1.32 8.84 -8.99
C ARG A 153 -1.34 9.77 -10.20
N LEU A 154 -2.09 10.87 -10.07
CA LEU A 154 -2.14 11.96 -11.04
C LEU A 154 -0.85 12.80 -10.96
N PRO A 155 -0.49 13.53 -12.03
CA PRO A 155 0.71 14.35 -12.01
C PRO A 155 0.56 15.56 -11.07
N MET A 156 1.67 15.98 -10.44
CA MET A 156 1.63 16.87 -9.27
C MET A 156 0.92 18.22 -9.45
N TRP A 157 0.86 18.73 -10.68
CA TRP A 157 0.20 20.00 -11.03
C TRP A 157 -1.32 19.95 -10.94
N MET A 158 -1.93 18.76 -10.91
CA MET A 158 -3.37 18.59 -10.78
C MET A 158 -3.86 18.64 -9.33
N TYR A 159 -2.98 18.41 -8.35
CA TYR A 159 -3.34 18.46 -6.93
C TYR A 159 -3.51 19.92 -6.45
N LYS A 160 -4.76 20.27 -6.11
CA LYS A 160 -5.10 21.61 -5.59
C LYS A 160 -5.06 21.66 -4.06
N ASN A 161 -5.30 20.53 -3.41
CA ASN A 161 -5.42 20.41 -1.96
C ASN A 161 -4.29 19.54 -1.41
N ARG A 162 -3.88 19.82 -0.17
CA ARG A 162 -2.97 18.94 0.58
C ARG A 162 -3.74 17.71 1.10
N PRO A 163 -3.10 16.54 1.20
CA PRO A 163 -3.73 15.34 1.74
C PRO A 163 -4.26 15.55 3.15
N VAL A 164 -5.43 14.97 3.46
CA VAL A 164 -6.12 15.19 4.74
C VAL A 164 -5.40 14.49 5.88
N TYR A 165 -4.84 13.31 5.63
CA TYR A 165 -4.12 12.53 6.63
C TYR A 165 -2.86 13.20 7.23
N LEU A 166 -2.31 14.24 6.59
CA LEU A 166 -1.17 15.02 7.10
C LEU A 166 -1.58 16.11 8.11
N ASN A 167 -2.88 16.25 8.40
CA ASN A 167 -3.45 17.35 9.19
C ASN A 167 -2.85 18.74 8.87
N PRO A 168 -2.90 19.20 7.60
CA PRO A 168 -2.19 20.39 7.17
C PRO A 168 -2.85 21.68 7.70
N GLN A 169 -2.04 22.61 8.24
CA GLN A 169 -2.52 23.94 8.67
C GLN A 169 -3.19 24.73 7.53
N LYS A 170 -2.74 24.55 6.28
CA LYS A 170 -3.33 25.14 5.07
C LYS A 170 -3.83 24.03 4.13
N LYS A 171 -5.15 23.97 3.90
CA LYS A 171 -5.78 22.97 3.02
C LYS A 171 -5.39 23.10 1.54
N LYS A 172 -5.17 24.30 1.02
CA LYS A 172 -4.79 24.53 -0.38
C LYS A 172 -3.28 24.46 -0.56
N GLN A 173 -2.81 23.65 -1.52
CA GLN A 173 -1.39 23.55 -1.87
C GLN A 173 -0.94 24.79 -2.66
N ILE A 174 -1.74 25.21 -3.64
CA ILE A 174 -1.53 26.44 -4.42
C ILE A 174 -2.51 27.50 -3.91
N GLU A 175 -1.99 28.52 -3.24
CA GLU A 175 -2.74 29.71 -2.89
C GLU A 175 -2.95 30.53 -4.17
N GLN A 176 -4.20 30.84 -4.53
CA GLN A 176 -4.52 31.57 -5.77
C GLN A 176 -3.73 32.90 -5.79
N LEU A 177 -2.71 32.99 -6.65
CA LEU A 177 -1.85 34.17 -6.77
C LEU A 177 -2.62 35.45 -7.19
N ARG A 178 -3.80 35.31 -7.79
CA ARG A 178 -4.65 36.44 -8.20
C ARG A 178 -5.68 36.81 -7.12
N GLY A 179 -5.26 37.66 -6.18
CA GLY A 179 -6.13 38.27 -5.16
C GLY A 179 -7.10 39.36 -5.66
N TRP A 180 -7.09 39.67 -6.96
CA TRP A 180 -7.89 40.75 -7.57
C TRP A 180 -9.41 40.52 -7.47
N THR A 181 -9.88 39.28 -7.52
CA THR A 181 -11.32 38.98 -7.50
C THR A 181 -11.94 39.15 -6.10
N LYS A 182 -11.25 38.70 -5.05
CA LYS A 182 -11.74 38.81 -3.67
C LYS A 182 -11.78 40.24 -3.13
N LYS A 183 -10.82 41.10 -3.53
CA LYS A 183 -10.80 42.51 -3.10
C LYS A 183 -11.99 43.27 -3.67
N ASN A 184 -12.36 43.00 -4.93
CA ASN A 184 -13.51 43.63 -5.58
C ASN A 184 -14.85 43.21 -4.98
N GLU A 185 -15.04 41.94 -4.62
CA GLU A 185 -16.26 41.51 -3.92
C GLU A 185 -16.37 42.14 -2.53
N LYS A 186 -15.31 42.09 -1.71
CA LYS A 186 -15.31 42.75 -0.38
C LYS A 186 -15.58 44.25 -0.49
N LYS A 187 -15.00 44.92 -1.50
CA LYS A 187 -15.23 46.36 -1.76
C LYS A 187 -16.67 46.63 -2.21
N LYS A 188 -17.28 45.75 -3.01
CA LYS A 188 -18.68 45.83 -3.43
C LYS A 188 -19.65 45.67 -2.25
N TYR A 189 -19.42 44.71 -1.35
CA TYR A 189 -20.20 44.57 -0.11
C TYR A 189 -20.03 45.78 0.82
N LEU A 190 -18.82 46.34 0.93
CA LEU A 190 -18.57 47.52 1.75
C LEU A 190 -19.29 48.76 1.20
N HIS A 191 -19.26 48.96 -0.13
CA HIS A 191 -20.03 50.02 -0.79
C HIS A 191 -21.54 49.81 -0.64
N LEU A 192 -22.04 48.59 -0.79
CA LEU A 192 -23.47 48.29 -0.64
C LEU A 192 -23.95 48.51 0.81
N LYS A 193 -23.12 48.14 1.81
CA LYS A 193 -23.38 48.43 3.22
C LYS A 193 -23.35 49.93 3.52
N LEU A 194 -22.40 50.68 2.97
CA LEU A 194 -22.35 52.15 3.11
C LEU A 194 -23.59 52.80 2.47
N PHE A 195 -24.02 52.33 1.30
CA PHE A 195 -25.20 52.85 0.62
C PHE A 195 -26.47 52.59 1.43
N PHE A 196 -26.61 51.40 2.03
CA PHE A 196 -27.73 51.08 2.93
C PHE A 196 -27.70 51.90 4.23
N PHE A 197 -26.51 52.19 4.78
CA PHE A 197 -26.34 53.04 5.95
C PHE A 197 -26.68 54.51 5.67
N ILE A 198 -26.31 55.03 4.49
CA ILE A 198 -26.69 56.39 4.05
C ILE A 198 -28.21 56.48 3.84
N ILE A 199 -28.84 55.47 3.24
CA ILE A 199 -30.31 55.44 3.07
C ILE A 199 -31.02 55.38 4.45
N GLN A 200 -30.55 54.56 5.38
CA GLN A 200 -31.08 54.52 6.75
C GLN A 200 -30.88 55.85 7.49
N SER A 201 -29.74 56.53 7.29
CA SER A 201 -29.47 57.83 7.90
C SER A 201 -30.30 58.98 7.30
N GLN A 202 -30.71 58.90 6.03
CA GLN A 202 -31.55 59.92 5.39
C GLN A 202 -33.04 59.74 5.69
N ILE A 203 -33.50 58.51 5.99
CA ILE A 203 -34.89 58.21 6.34
C ILE A 203 -35.16 58.49 7.84
N GLY A 204 -34.13 58.54 8.68
CA GLY A 204 -34.25 58.75 10.14
C GLY A 204 -34.42 60.20 10.64
N VAL A 205 -34.46 61.21 9.77
CA VAL A 205 -34.52 62.64 10.19
C VAL A 205 -35.91 63.27 9.97
N GLY A 206 -36.92 62.51 9.53
CA GLY A 206 -38.23 63.04 9.13
C GLY A 206 -39.44 62.78 10.05
N ILE A 207 -39.33 62.05 11.17
CA ILE A 207 -40.50 61.57 11.94
C ILE A 207 -40.46 62.02 13.41
N LEU A 208 -40.05 63.26 13.68
CA LEU A 208 -40.11 63.87 15.01
C LEU A 208 -40.57 65.33 14.95
N ALA A 209 -41.74 65.54 14.35
CA ALA A 209 -42.48 66.79 14.45
C ALA A 209 -43.99 66.55 14.25
N LEU A 210 -44.66 66.00 15.26
CA LEU A 210 -46.10 66.17 15.43
C LEU A 210 -46.40 66.21 16.95
N PRO A 211 -46.78 67.37 17.49
CA PRO A 211 -47.22 67.49 18.86
C PRO A 211 -48.65 66.94 19.02
N ILE A 212 -48.91 66.51 20.24
CA ILE A 212 -50.20 66.10 20.81
C ILE A 212 -51.35 67.05 20.39
N CYS A 213 -52.38 66.49 19.76
CA CYS A 213 -53.82 66.79 19.92
C CYS A 213 -54.64 65.82 19.04
#